data_AF-A0A2V9ZEE7-F1
#
_entry.id   AF-A0A2V9ZEE7-F1
#
_cell.length_a   1.000
_cell.length_b   1.000
_cell.length_c   1.000
_cell.angle_alpha   90.00
_cell.angle_beta   90.00
_cell.angle_gamma   90.00
#
_symmetry.space_group_name_H-M   'P 1'
#
loop_
_entity.id
_entity.type
_entity.pdbx_description
1 polymer ?
#
loop_
_entity_poly.entity_id
_entity_poly.type
_entity_poly.pdbx_seq_one_letter_code
_entity_poly.pdbx_strand_id
1 'polypeptide(L)'
;MKFRLSYVAKALLTVLMLVPLSPAKVKPHTSPVVDQNYIAALATAHRFLYAWQNHDQETALLLLSDAAKNRVSEDQLSTLLEDCAPTTYEITRGKKVNSGRYAFPIALFQPSAGQHRWTHPHYSQLIILNTGKDRWAIDKLP
;
A
#
# COMPACT_ATOMS: atom_id res chain seq x y z
N MET A 1 -42.21 54.54 -30.13
CA MET A 1 -41.00 53.68 -30.05
C MET A 1 -40.61 53.48 -28.61
N LYS A 2 -40.78 52.26 -28.07
CA LYS A 2 -40.12 51.67 -26.88
C LYS A 2 -40.74 50.28 -26.64
N PHE A 3 -40.54 49.38 -27.60
CA PHE A 3 -40.77 47.96 -27.39
C PHE A 3 -39.46 47.33 -26.93
N ARG A 4 -39.58 46.28 -26.12
CA ARG A 4 -38.55 45.26 -25.82
C ARG A 4 -37.58 45.57 -24.67
N LEU A 5 -38.08 45.52 -23.43
CA LEU A 5 -37.17 45.34 -22.27
C LEU A 5 -37.72 44.41 -21.16
N SER A 6 -38.74 43.57 -21.45
CA SER A 6 -39.31 42.65 -20.46
C SER A 6 -39.23 41.17 -20.84
N TYR A 7 -39.09 40.83 -22.13
CA TYR A 7 -39.10 39.43 -22.58
C TYR A 7 -37.73 38.73 -22.51
N VAL A 8 -36.62 39.46 -22.60
CA VAL A 8 -35.27 38.86 -22.61
C VAL A 8 -34.93 38.26 -21.25
N ALA A 9 -35.35 38.90 -20.15
CA ALA A 9 -35.09 38.42 -18.80
C ALA A 9 -35.86 37.13 -18.44
N LYS A 10 -37.07 36.94 -19.01
CA LYS A 10 -37.86 35.72 -18.78
C LYS A 10 -37.39 34.54 -19.62
N ALA A 11 -36.84 34.79 -20.81
CA ALA A 11 -36.33 33.73 -21.68
C ALA A 11 -35.02 33.10 -21.15
N LEU A 12 -34.22 33.85 -20.39
CA LEU A 12 -32.96 33.35 -19.84
C LEU A 12 -33.18 32.43 -18.62
N LEU A 13 -34.25 32.63 -17.86
CA LEU A 13 -34.53 31.86 -16.65
C LEU A 13 -35.12 30.47 -16.93
N THR A 14 -35.79 30.27 -18.06
CA THR A 14 -36.39 28.97 -18.42
C THR A 14 -35.41 27.96 -19.02
N VAL A 15 -34.24 28.40 -19.50
CA VAL A 15 -33.27 27.49 -20.15
C VAL A 15 -32.40 26.74 -19.14
N LEU A 16 -32.30 27.21 -17.88
CA LEU A 16 -31.43 26.59 -16.87
C LEU A 16 -32.01 25.32 -16.21
N MET A 17 -33.27 24.98 -16.47
CA MET A 17 -33.96 23.84 -15.81
C MET A 17 -33.97 22.54 -16.63
N LEU A 18 -33.30 22.48 -17.79
CA LEU A 18 -33.22 21.28 -18.63
C LEU A 18 -31.82 20.63 -18.63
N VAL A 19 -31.14 20.59 -17.48
CA VAL A 19 -29.95 19.73 -17.35
C VAL A 19 -30.43 18.33 -16.91
N PRO A 20 -30.38 17.31 -17.78
CA PRO A 20 -30.70 15.95 -17.36
C PRO A 20 -29.67 15.51 -16.32
N LEU A 21 -30.13 15.28 -15.09
CA LEU A 21 -29.35 14.69 -14.02
C LEU A 21 -29.08 13.23 -14.40
N SER A 22 -27.96 12.99 -15.08
CA SER A 22 -27.52 11.63 -15.40
C SER A 22 -27.31 10.89 -14.08
N PRO A 23 -28.01 9.76 -13.83
CA PRO A 23 -27.73 8.97 -12.65
C PRO A 23 -26.31 8.43 -12.78
N ALA A 24 -25.40 8.95 -11.95
CA ALA A 24 -24.06 8.39 -11.82
C ALA A 24 -24.24 6.92 -11.43
N LYS A 25 -23.88 6.03 -12.35
CA LYS A 25 -23.92 4.58 -12.15
C LYS A 25 -22.85 4.29 -11.09
N VAL A 26 -23.24 4.30 -9.82
CA VAL A 26 -22.40 3.88 -8.71
C VAL A 26 -22.12 2.40 -8.98
N LYS A 27 -20.92 2.11 -9.50
CA LYS A 27 -20.46 0.72 -9.59
C LYS A 27 -20.56 0.19 -8.16
N PRO A 28 -21.27 -0.93 -7.93
CA PRO A 28 -21.26 -1.53 -6.62
C PRO A 28 -19.81 -1.72 -6.24
N HIS A 29 -19.42 -1.13 -5.11
CA HIS A 29 -18.09 -1.28 -4.57
C HIS A 29 -18.03 -2.71 -4.04
N THR A 30 -17.87 -3.68 -4.95
CA THR A 30 -17.69 -5.07 -4.58
C THR A 30 -16.44 -5.08 -3.72
N SER A 31 -16.63 -5.31 -2.42
CA SER A 31 -15.51 -5.51 -1.51
C SER A 31 -14.61 -6.54 -2.17
N PRO A 32 -13.36 -6.18 -2.48
CA PRO A 32 -12.47 -7.05 -3.22
C PRO A 32 -12.33 -8.31 -2.39
N VAL A 33 -12.71 -9.44 -3.00
CA VAL A 33 -12.65 -10.75 -2.36
C VAL A 33 -11.22 -10.95 -1.91
N VAL A 34 -11.01 -10.91 -0.60
CA VAL A 34 -9.75 -11.25 0.02
C VAL A 34 -9.63 -12.76 -0.10
N ASP A 35 -8.77 -13.23 -1.00
CA ASP A 35 -8.51 -14.66 -1.16
C ASP A 35 -7.54 -15.18 -0.10
N GLN A 36 -7.51 -16.50 0.12
CA GLN A 36 -6.63 -17.13 1.10
C GLN A 36 -5.15 -16.81 0.85
N ASN A 37 -4.78 -16.64 -0.41
CA ASN A 37 -3.44 -16.28 -0.84
C ASN A 37 -3.04 -14.88 -0.35
N TYR A 38 -3.96 -13.91 -0.42
CA TYR A 38 -3.76 -12.58 0.14
C TYR A 38 -3.53 -12.65 1.65
N ILE A 39 -4.34 -13.43 2.38
CA ILE A 39 -4.22 -13.57 3.84
C ILE A 39 -2.87 -14.17 4.21
N ALA A 40 -2.46 -15.24 3.52
CA ALA A 40 -1.17 -15.88 3.74
C ALA A 40 0.01 -14.92 3.44
N ALA A 41 -0.08 -14.18 2.32
CA ALA A 41 0.93 -13.19 1.97
C ALA A 41 1.02 -12.05 3.00
N LEU A 42 -0.13 -11.56 3.50
CA LEU A 42 -0.17 -10.53 4.54
C LEU A 42 0.42 -11.04 5.86
N ALA A 43 0.12 -12.28 6.25
CA ALA A 43 0.67 -12.91 7.45
C ALA A 43 2.21 -13.03 7.34
N THR A 44 2.73 -13.40 6.17
CA THR A 44 4.18 -13.42 5.90
C THR A 44 4.79 -12.03 6.01
N ALA A 45 4.15 -10.99 5.46
CA ALA A 45 4.62 -9.62 5.57
C ALA A 45 4.68 -9.17 7.05
N HIS A 46 3.64 -9.45 7.82
CA HIS A 46 3.60 -9.15 9.25
C HIS A 46 4.70 -9.89 10.03
N ARG A 47 4.87 -11.19 9.79
CA ARG A 47 5.91 -11.98 10.46
C ARG A 47 7.32 -11.46 10.14
N PHE A 48 7.57 -11.06 8.89
CA PHE A 48 8.84 -10.47 8.50
C PHE A 48 9.09 -9.14 9.21
N LEU A 49 8.14 -8.21 9.15
CA LEU A 49 8.30 -6.89 9.78
C LEU A 49 8.41 -6.99 11.30
N TYR A 50 7.68 -7.92 11.92
CA TYR A 50 7.80 -8.21 13.34
C TYR A 50 9.19 -8.73 13.69
N ALA A 51 9.73 -9.68 12.91
CA ALA A 51 11.09 -10.17 13.12
C ALA A 51 12.12 -9.05 12.95
N TRP A 52 11.98 -8.23 11.91
CA TRP A 52 12.87 -7.10 11.64
C TRP A 52 12.86 -6.05 12.76
N GLN A 53 11.68 -5.66 13.25
CA GLN A 53 11.54 -4.73 14.38
C GLN A 53 12.20 -5.26 15.67
N ASN A 54 12.18 -6.58 15.88
CA ASN A 54 12.75 -7.21 17.09
C ASN A 54 14.21 -7.68 16.91
N HIS A 55 14.87 -7.31 15.81
CA HIS A 55 16.20 -7.78 15.46
C HIS A 55 16.33 -9.33 15.44
N ASP A 56 15.24 -10.04 15.14
CA ASP A 56 15.25 -11.49 14.92
C ASP A 56 15.70 -11.78 13.48
N GLN A 57 17.02 -11.76 13.31
CA GLN A 57 17.67 -11.96 12.02
C GLN A 57 17.39 -13.34 11.43
N GLU A 58 17.34 -14.38 12.26
CA GLU A 58 17.08 -15.75 11.80
C GLU A 58 15.70 -15.86 11.15
N THR A 59 14.66 -15.38 11.82
CA THR A 59 13.31 -15.40 11.26
C THR A 59 13.19 -14.48 10.04
N ALA A 60 13.80 -13.30 10.08
CA ALA A 60 13.78 -12.36 8.94
C ALA A 60 14.42 -12.98 7.69
N LEU A 61 15.61 -13.60 7.84
CA LEU A 61 16.32 -14.31 6.77
C LEU A 61 15.55 -15.52 6.24
N LEU A 62 14.92 -16.30 7.12
CA LEU A 62 14.13 -17.47 6.75
C LEU A 62 12.97 -17.10 5.82
N LEU A 63 12.38 -15.93 6.01
CA LEU A 63 11.23 -15.45 5.24
C LEU A 63 11.61 -14.84 3.89
N LEU A 64 12.89 -14.66 3.59
CA LEU A 64 13.31 -14.16 2.28
C LEU A 64 13.26 -15.26 1.22
N SER A 65 12.87 -14.87 0.02
CA SER A 65 13.01 -15.71 -1.17
C SER A 65 14.49 -15.87 -1.55
N ASP A 66 14.82 -16.94 -2.25
CA ASP A 66 16.19 -17.16 -2.74
C ASP A 66 16.66 -16.01 -3.65
N ALA A 67 15.76 -15.45 -4.46
CA ALA A 67 16.07 -14.29 -5.28
C ALA A 67 16.41 -13.04 -4.45
N ALA A 68 15.69 -12.81 -3.35
CA ALA A 68 15.99 -11.70 -2.43
C ALA A 68 17.33 -11.92 -1.71
N LYS A 69 17.60 -13.14 -1.24
CA LYS A 69 18.88 -13.52 -0.61
C LYS A 69 20.07 -13.33 -1.57
N ASN A 70 19.88 -13.60 -2.86
CA ASN A 70 20.94 -13.45 -3.85
C ASN A 70 21.15 -12.00 -4.31
N ARG A 71 20.17 -11.10 -4.11
CA ARG A 71 20.24 -9.69 -4.55
C ARG A 71 20.94 -8.79 -3.54
N VAL A 72 20.88 -9.13 -2.27
CA VAL A 72 21.47 -8.37 -1.17
C VAL A 72 22.65 -9.19 -0.67
N SER A 73 23.86 -8.63 -0.63
CA SER A 73 24.99 -9.35 -0.03
C SER A 73 24.68 -9.62 1.45
N GLU A 74 25.19 -10.71 2.00
CA GLU A 74 24.96 -11.08 3.40
C GLU A 74 25.29 -9.91 4.35
N ASP A 75 26.38 -9.18 4.07
CA ASP A 75 26.76 -7.98 4.81
C ASP A 75 25.72 -6.86 4.74
N GLN A 76 25.16 -6.57 3.56
CA GLN A 76 24.13 -5.55 3.39
C GLN A 76 22.82 -5.93 4.09
N LEU A 77 22.54 -7.23 4.14
CA LEU A 77 21.35 -7.76 4.77
C LEU A 77 21.44 -7.64 6.29
N SER A 78 22.60 -7.98 6.86
CA SER A 78 22.89 -7.76 8.29
C SER A 78 22.77 -6.28 8.66
N THR A 79 23.39 -5.37 7.89
CA THR A 79 23.23 -3.92 8.12
C THR A 79 21.78 -3.46 8.04
N LEU A 80 20.99 -3.96 7.09
CA LEU A 80 19.57 -3.60 6.99
C LEU A 80 18.76 -4.10 8.19
N LEU A 81 19.05 -5.31 8.69
CA LEU A 81 18.33 -5.91 9.81
C LEU A 81 18.77 -5.38 11.18
N GLU A 82 20.02 -4.95 11.31
CA GLU A 82 20.60 -4.45 12.56
C GLU A 82 20.45 -2.93 12.68
N ASP A 83 20.94 -2.16 11.69
CA ASP A 83 21.05 -0.70 11.79
C ASP A 83 19.81 0.03 11.28
N CYS A 84 19.04 -0.59 10.38
CA CYS A 84 17.88 0.03 9.76
C CYS A 84 16.53 -0.51 10.26
N ALA A 85 16.52 -1.28 11.35
CA ALA A 85 15.28 -1.78 11.92
C ALA A 85 14.33 -0.64 12.30
N PRO A 86 13.05 -0.70 11.90
CA PRO A 86 12.07 0.29 12.33
C PRO A 86 11.74 0.10 13.80
N THR A 87 11.43 1.19 14.53
CA THR A 87 10.84 1.08 15.88
C THR A 87 9.42 0.54 15.83
N THR A 88 8.66 0.93 14.80
CA THR A 88 7.34 0.39 14.52
C THR A 88 7.01 0.56 13.05
N TYR A 89 5.94 -0.11 12.60
CA TYR A 89 5.53 -0.10 11.22
C TYR A 89 4.01 -0.16 11.08
N GLU A 90 3.53 0.30 9.93
CA GLU A 90 2.15 0.09 9.48
C GLU A 90 2.14 -0.66 8.16
N ILE A 91 1.25 -1.64 8.04
CA ILE A 91 0.97 -2.33 6.78
C ILE A 91 -0.38 -1.84 6.27
N THR A 92 -0.37 -1.20 5.11
CA THR A 92 -1.61 -0.77 4.46
C THR A 92 -2.17 -1.86 3.56
N ARG A 93 -3.36 -1.63 3.01
CA ARG A 93 -4.04 -2.60 2.16
C ARG A 93 -3.19 -2.94 0.92
N GLY A 94 -2.87 -4.23 0.80
CA GLY A 94 -2.10 -4.74 -0.32
C GLY A 94 -2.91 -4.88 -1.60
N LYS A 95 -2.20 -5.15 -2.69
CA LYS A 95 -2.76 -5.48 -4.00
C LYS A 95 -2.10 -6.70 -4.60
N LYS A 96 -2.87 -7.49 -5.34
CA LYS A 96 -2.33 -8.56 -6.18
C LYS A 96 -1.57 -7.93 -7.35
N VAL A 97 -0.32 -8.32 -7.55
CA VAL A 97 0.51 -7.83 -8.67
C VAL A 97 0.32 -8.74 -9.87
N ASN A 98 0.41 -10.05 -9.64
CA ASN A 98 0.11 -11.10 -10.62
C ASN A 98 -0.21 -12.41 -9.88
N SER A 99 -0.34 -13.53 -10.59
CA SER A 99 -0.56 -14.82 -9.96
C SER A 99 0.61 -15.18 -9.03
N GLY A 100 0.32 -15.40 -7.75
CA GLY A 100 1.33 -15.75 -6.75
C GLY A 100 2.18 -14.59 -6.25
N ARG A 101 1.85 -13.31 -6.55
CA ARG A 101 2.54 -12.16 -5.95
C ARG A 101 1.59 -11.09 -5.43
N TYR A 102 1.88 -10.62 -4.24
CA TYR A 102 1.19 -9.50 -3.60
C TYR A 102 2.17 -8.40 -3.22
N ALA A 103 1.70 -7.16 -3.31
CA ALA A 103 2.42 -5.96 -2.92
C ALA A 103 1.72 -5.32 -1.73
N PHE A 104 2.45 -5.08 -0.65
CA PHE A 104 1.93 -4.40 0.54
C PHE A 104 2.69 -3.10 0.75
N PRO A 105 2.05 -1.93 0.61
CA PRO A 105 2.65 -0.67 0.98
C PRO A 105 2.81 -0.59 2.49
N ILE A 106 3.97 -0.13 2.93
CA ILE A 106 4.35 -0.06 4.34
C ILE A 106 4.83 1.34 4.70
N ALA A 107 4.64 1.71 5.95
CA ALA A 107 5.22 2.89 6.56
C ALA A 107 6.14 2.45 7.70
N LEU A 108 7.39 2.89 7.68
CA LEU A 108 8.40 2.58 8.69
C LEU A 108 8.66 3.81 9.54
N PHE A 109 8.63 3.65 10.86
CA PHE A 109 8.84 4.73 11.81
C PHE A 109 10.14 4.49 12.56
N GLN A 110 11.05 5.46 12.50
CA GLN A 110 12.30 5.45 13.24
C GLN A 110 12.38 6.68 14.16
N PRO A 111 13.10 6.60 15.29
CA PRO A 111 13.31 7.75 16.16
C PRO A 111 14.27 8.70 15.46
N SER A 112 13.89 9.97 15.29
CA SER A 112 14.84 10.99 14.87
C SER A 112 15.78 11.27 16.04
N ALA A 113 17.10 11.23 15.81
CA ALA A 113 18.12 11.48 16.84
C ALA A 113 18.15 12.94 17.39
N GLY A 114 17.16 13.78 17.04
CA GLY A 114 17.06 15.18 17.44
C GLY A 114 15.67 15.53 17.97
N GLN A 115 15.64 16.38 19.01
CA GLN A 115 14.47 16.80 19.79
C GLN A 115 13.15 16.93 19.00
N HIS A 116 12.14 16.17 19.43
CA HIS A 116 10.71 16.48 19.39
C HIS A 116 10.13 17.00 18.04
N ARG A 117 10.71 16.61 16.91
CA ARG A 117 10.08 16.80 15.60
C ARG A 117 9.38 15.51 15.18
N TRP A 118 8.15 15.68 14.68
CA TRP A 118 7.40 14.62 14.00
C TRP A 118 8.30 13.95 12.95
N THR A 119 8.68 12.70 13.17
CA THR A 119 9.46 11.95 12.18
C THR A 119 8.52 11.56 11.05
N HIS A 120 8.84 11.98 9.83
CA HIS A 120 8.11 11.51 8.66
C HIS A 120 8.35 10.00 8.50
N PRO A 121 7.29 9.17 8.39
CA PRO A 121 7.47 7.76 8.11
C PRO A 121 8.16 7.56 6.76
N HIS A 122 9.04 6.56 6.70
CA HIS A 122 9.61 6.10 5.45
C HIS A 122 8.62 5.15 4.78
N TYR A 123 8.06 5.57 3.64
CA TYR A 123 7.12 4.77 2.88
C TYR A 123 7.84 3.90 1.86
N SER A 124 7.57 2.59 1.89
CA SER A 124 8.08 1.64 0.91
C SER A 124 7.03 0.56 0.62
N GLN A 125 7.43 -0.54 -0.01
CA GLN A 125 6.54 -1.62 -0.39
C GLN A 125 7.25 -2.98 -0.33
N LEU A 126 6.65 -3.93 0.39
CA LEU A 126 7.07 -5.33 0.35
C LEU A 126 6.41 -6.06 -0.81
N ILE A 127 7.19 -6.87 -1.52
CA ILE A 127 6.67 -7.84 -2.50
C ILE A 127 6.77 -9.24 -1.92
N ILE A 128 5.63 -9.92 -1.83
CA ILE A 128 5.52 -11.26 -1.26
C ILE A 128 5.19 -12.20 -2.42
N LEU A 129 5.97 -13.26 -2.53
CA LEU A 129 5.97 -14.25 -3.59
C LEU A 129 5.55 -15.60 -3.02
N ASN A 130 4.63 -16.29 -3.69
CA ASN A 130 4.38 -17.71 -3.47
C ASN A 130 5.53 -18.51 -4.09
N THR A 131 6.30 -19.22 -3.26
CA THR A 131 7.46 -20.03 -3.68
C THR A 131 7.06 -21.48 -4.02
N GLY A 132 5.77 -21.76 -4.08
CA GLY A 132 5.18 -23.09 -4.28
C GLY A 132 4.92 -23.81 -2.94
N LYS A 133 4.07 -24.85 -3.00
CA LYS A 133 3.64 -25.65 -1.83
C LYS A 133 3.06 -24.79 -0.69
N ASP A 134 2.26 -23.79 -1.05
CA ASP A 134 1.63 -22.84 -0.11
C ASP A 134 2.60 -22.05 0.78
N ARG A 135 3.88 -21.96 0.36
CA ARG A 135 4.88 -21.15 1.05
C ARG A 135 4.96 -19.76 0.44
N TRP A 136 5.12 -18.76 1.31
CA TRP A 136 5.20 -17.35 0.96
C TRP A 136 6.49 -16.77 1.49
N ALA A 137 7.16 -15.95 0.67
CA ALA A 137 8.44 -15.36 1.00
C ALA A 137 8.53 -13.91 0.50
N ILE A 138 9.42 -13.13 1.11
CA ILE A 138 9.72 -11.76 0.71
C ILE A 138 10.65 -11.77 -0.51
N ASP A 139 10.18 -11.22 -1.62
CA ASP A 139 10.93 -11.09 -2.88
C ASP A 139 11.58 -9.71 -3.03
N LYS A 140 11.00 -8.69 -2.40
CA LYS A 140 11.55 -7.34 -2.37
C LYS A 140 11.45 -6.76 -0.96
N LEU A 141 12.60 -6.31 -0.47
CA LEU A 141 12.76 -5.58 0.77
C LEU A 141 12.43 -4.08 0.59
N PRO A 142 12.18 -3.36 1.70
CA PRO A 142 11.90 -1.93 1.70
C PRO A 142 13.00 -1.08 1.09
#